data_AF-A0A931EWJ1-F1
#
_entry.id   AF-A0A931EWJ1-F1
#
_cell.length_a   1.000
_cell.length_b   1.000
_cell.length_c   1.000
_cell.angle_alpha   90.00
_cell.angle_beta   90.00
_cell.angle_gamma   90.00
#
_symmetry.space_group_name_H-M   'P 1'
#
loop_
_entity.id
_entity.type
_entity.pdbx_description
1 polymer ?
#
loop_
_entity_poly.entity_id
_entity_poly.type
_entity_poly.pdbx_seq_one_letter_code
_entity_poly.pdbx_strand_id
1 'polypeptide(L)'
;MNHPEQHGSAVAPAPIATLDSLREHLQWAIELEHATLPPYLCALYSLDPERNPEAVEVVGSVFAEEMLHLALAANLLNAVGGRPRLDTPRMLPRHPRSLPHGDRSLELSLVPFGAEALEMFLRLERPAPPGAPAEGDDYETIGQFYDAIEQGLRHLCDRLGERAVFSGDPARQVSAGHFRHTAGRLFAVDGLDSALAALEEIVEQGEGSARGEVWDGDQDVFHPERDEVAHYYRFQELSIGRRYRRGDTPQSGPTGEAVSVDLAGVRPMRRNPRLSDHGAIRTAQEEFNHTYCAVLHLLERAFNGSPKLLAVATGTMYALKAQAQALMAMPEEDGTTAGPTFDYVAPELRRWSVGDRQRIVVLRDGPYVVYGGVPLRRKHKIVSAENGENSALTWKTGEPLETEDTYALCRCGHSGSKPFCDGTHAVIGFDGTESADVRPYKELQHVHDGVGISAQRVGELCIHAAFCIGRTRPIAAMLADTGDSDVRSNVMGRIDHCPSGSYSYALRRGGDTIEPDLPQAISVLEEEDGLASSLWVTGRVPVLRADGRPLEIRNRMTLCRCGHSGNKPLCDGTHREIGFHEEPPGQPVHPGEADGASAGR
;
A
#
# COMPACT_ATOMS: atom_id res chain seq x y z
N MET A 1 20.35 16.41 64.97
CA MET A 1 18.90 16.47 65.18
C MET A 1 18.27 16.29 63.82
N ASN A 2 17.59 15.16 63.63
CA ASN A 2 16.97 14.75 62.38
C ASN A 2 15.73 15.62 62.11
N HIS A 3 15.60 16.12 60.89
CA HIS A 3 14.31 16.40 60.28
C HIS A 3 14.21 15.54 59.01
N PRO A 4 13.14 14.73 58.86
CA PRO A 4 13.00 13.83 57.73
C PRO A 4 12.47 14.57 56.51
N GLU A 5 13.06 14.25 55.36
CA GLU A 5 12.54 14.59 54.04
C GLU A 5 11.19 13.88 53.84
N GLN A 6 10.14 14.67 53.61
CA GLN A 6 8.86 14.15 53.15
C GLN A 6 9.02 13.69 51.71
N HIS A 7 8.95 12.37 51.50
CA HIS A 7 8.71 11.79 50.19
C HIS A 7 7.46 12.43 49.59
N GLY A 8 7.63 13.11 48.46
CA GLY A 8 6.53 13.54 47.62
C GLY A 8 5.74 12.32 47.18
N SER A 9 4.46 12.31 47.53
CA SER A 9 3.46 11.39 47.00
C SER A 9 3.59 11.31 45.48
N ALA A 10 3.81 10.10 44.96
CA ALA A 10 3.62 9.80 43.55
C ALA A 10 2.19 10.23 43.18
N VAL A 11 2.09 11.18 42.26
CA VAL A 11 0.81 11.60 41.68
C VAL A 11 0.39 10.47 40.76
N ALA A 12 -0.80 9.89 40.99
CA ALA A 12 -1.36 8.89 40.09
C ALA A 12 -1.39 9.45 38.64
N PRO A 13 -1.20 8.61 37.61
CA PRO A 13 -1.24 9.06 36.22
C PRO A 13 -2.56 9.77 35.96
N ALA A 14 -2.51 10.88 35.23
CA ALA A 14 -3.73 11.62 34.92
C ALA A 14 -4.62 10.72 34.03
N PRO A 15 -5.87 10.42 34.45
CA PRO A 15 -6.76 9.57 33.66
C PRO A 15 -7.05 10.21 32.29
N ILE A 16 -7.21 9.39 31.26
CA ILE A 16 -7.69 9.83 29.93
C ILE A 16 -9.11 10.40 30.08
N ALA A 17 -9.20 11.69 30.36
CA ALA A 17 -10.43 12.33 30.82
C ALA A 17 -11.13 13.16 29.74
N THR A 18 -10.49 13.39 28.59
CA THR A 18 -11.03 14.20 27.49
C THR A 18 -10.91 13.47 26.15
N LEU A 19 -11.76 13.84 25.18
CA LEU A 19 -11.67 13.28 23.82
C LEU A 19 -10.33 13.58 23.16
N ASP A 20 -9.74 14.75 23.41
CA ASP A 20 -8.43 15.10 22.84
C ASP A 20 -7.32 14.25 23.44
N SER A 21 -7.35 14.03 24.77
CA SER A 21 -6.44 13.09 25.43
C SER A 21 -6.61 11.67 24.90
N LEU A 22 -7.84 11.19 24.69
CA LEU A 22 -8.09 9.86 24.13
C LEU A 22 -7.53 9.74 22.71
N ARG A 23 -7.77 10.72 21.85
CA ARG A 23 -7.23 10.76 20.49
C ARG A 23 -5.70 10.80 20.47
N GLU A 24 -5.10 11.51 21.41
CA GLU A 24 -3.65 11.53 21.57
C GLU A 24 -3.10 10.16 21.94
N HIS A 25 -3.70 9.47 22.92
CA HIS A 25 -3.25 8.13 23.31
C HIS A 25 -3.50 7.09 22.21
N LEU A 26 -4.60 7.20 21.46
CA LEU A 26 -4.81 6.34 20.28
C LEU A 26 -3.81 6.61 19.15
N GLN A 27 -3.32 7.84 19.01
CA GLN A 27 -2.19 8.14 18.12
C GLN A 27 -0.88 7.55 18.66
N TRP A 28 -0.68 7.54 19.98
CA TRP A 28 0.47 6.88 20.61
C TRP A 28 0.42 5.36 20.46
N ALA A 29 -0.77 4.75 20.48
CA ALA A 29 -0.96 3.34 20.15
C ALA A 29 -0.46 3.04 18.73
N ILE A 30 -0.85 3.85 17.73
CA ILE A 30 -0.33 3.71 16.36
C ILE A 30 1.19 3.89 16.31
N GLU A 31 1.76 4.81 17.08
CA GLU A 31 3.21 5.01 17.19
C GLU A 31 3.92 3.81 17.83
N LEU A 32 3.29 3.17 18.83
CA LEU A 32 3.76 1.97 19.51
C LEU A 32 3.77 0.78 18.55
N GLU A 33 2.63 0.41 17.99
CA GLU A 33 2.50 -0.74 17.07
C GLU A 33 3.45 -0.58 15.88
N HIS A 34 3.58 0.64 15.34
CA HIS A 34 4.54 0.87 14.26
C HIS A 34 6.01 0.73 14.72
N ALA A 35 6.35 1.10 15.96
CA ALA A 35 7.73 1.05 16.44
C ALA A 35 8.27 -0.39 16.56
N THR A 36 7.39 -1.39 16.68
CA THR A 36 7.74 -2.81 16.73
C THR A 36 8.07 -3.37 15.34
N LEU A 37 7.45 -2.83 14.27
CA LEU A 37 7.57 -3.37 12.91
C LEU A 37 9.00 -3.36 12.34
N PRO A 38 9.80 -2.26 12.38
CA PRO A 38 11.15 -2.27 11.79
C PRO A 38 12.10 -3.29 12.45
N PRO A 39 12.17 -3.41 13.79
CA PRO A 39 12.89 -4.50 14.44
C PRO A 39 12.47 -5.90 14.00
N TYR A 40 11.15 -6.19 13.97
CA TYR A 40 10.64 -7.49 13.52
C TYR A 40 10.99 -7.79 12.06
N LEU A 41 10.85 -6.81 11.16
CA LEU A 41 11.22 -6.96 9.75
C LEU A 41 12.71 -7.24 9.55
N CYS A 42 13.58 -6.56 10.32
CA CYS A 42 15.02 -6.81 10.29
C CYS A 42 15.37 -8.23 10.71
N ALA A 43 14.78 -8.71 11.81
CA ALA A 43 14.98 -10.09 12.25
C ALA A 43 14.42 -11.09 11.22
N LEU A 44 13.16 -10.91 10.81
CA LEU A 44 12.46 -11.78 9.87
C LEU A 44 13.20 -11.94 8.54
N TYR A 45 13.67 -10.85 7.94
CA TYR A 45 14.31 -10.91 6.63
C TYR A 45 15.79 -11.31 6.67
N SER A 46 16.39 -11.35 7.85
CA SER A 46 17.70 -11.95 8.05
C SER A 46 17.66 -13.48 8.09
N LEU A 47 16.50 -14.08 8.35
CA LEU A 47 16.31 -15.52 8.36
C LEU A 47 16.30 -16.11 6.95
N ASP A 48 16.93 -17.27 6.80
CA ASP A 48 16.80 -18.14 5.64
C ASP A 48 15.58 -19.07 5.83
N PRO A 49 14.52 -18.97 5.00
CA PRO A 49 13.31 -19.78 5.15
C PRO A 49 13.53 -21.29 5.01
N GLU A 50 14.55 -21.72 4.26
CA GLU A 50 14.84 -23.16 4.10
C GLU A 50 15.53 -23.73 5.34
N ARG A 51 16.35 -22.92 6.02
CA ARG A 51 17.11 -23.33 7.21
C ARG A 51 16.35 -23.10 8.51
N ASN A 52 15.48 -22.08 8.54
CA ASN A 52 14.78 -21.64 9.74
C ASN A 52 13.26 -21.46 9.50
N PRO A 53 12.54 -22.47 8.99
CA PRO A 53 11.12 -22.34 8.67
C PRO A 53 10.29 -21.95 9.90
N GLU A 54 10.56 -22.54 11.07
CA GLU A 54 9.80 -22.29 12.30
C GLU A 54 9.97 -20.85 12.81
N ALA A 55 11.20 -20.29 12.75
CA ALA A 55 11.44 -18.90 13.16
C ALA A 55 10.83 -17.90 12.16
N VAL A 56 10.84 -18.22 10.86
CA VAL A 56 10.18 -17.39 9.84
C VAL A 56 8.67 -17.36 10.05
N GLU A 57 8.08 -18.51 10.40
CA GLU A 57 6.66 -18.64 10.70
C GLU A 57 6.27 -17.80 11.92
N VAL A 58 6.95 -17.98 13.05
CA VAL A 58 6.68 -17.27 14.31
C VAL A 58 6.88 -15.76 14.17
N VAL A 59 8.03 -15.31 13.68
CA VAL A 59 8.29 -13.86 13.56
C VAL A 59 7.39 -13.24 12.48
N GLY A 60 7.04 -14.03 11.45
CA GLY A 60 6.14 -13.62 10.38
C GLY A 60 4.69 -13.45 10.83
N SER A 61 4.18 -14.36 11.69
CA SER A 61 2.81 -14.26 12.23
C SER A 61 2.69 -13.07 13.17
N VAL A 62 3.63 -12.91 14.11
CA VAL A 62 3.67 -11.74 15.01
C VAL A 62 3.71 -10.44 14.22
N PHE A 63 4.59 -10.32 13.21
CA PHE A 63 4.61 -9.12 12.36
C PHE A 63 3.25 -8.82 11.69
N ALA A 64 2.53 -9.86 11.26
CA ALA A 64 1.25 -9.68 10.60
C ALA A 64 0.14 -9.24 11.59
N GLU A 65 0.21 -9.71 12.83
CA GLU A 65 -0.66 -9.30 13.94
C GLU A 65 -0.37 -7.85 14.39
N GLU A 66 0.89 -7.45 14.49
CA GLU A 66 1.27 -6.05 14.77
C GLU A 66 0.76 -5.08 13.70
N MET A 67 0.74 -5.51 12.43
CA MET A 67 0.12 -4.76 11.34
C MET A 67 -1.42 -4.67 11.49
N LEU A 68 -2.06 -5.71 12.03
CA LEU A 68 -3.47 -5.71 12.38
C LEU A 68 -3.74 -4.77 13.57
N HIS A 69 -2.91 -4.80 14.61
CA HIS A 69 -3.00 -3.91 15.78
C HIS A 69 -2.93 -2.44 15.37
N LEU A 70 -1.94 -2.09 14.53
CA LEU A 70 -1.81 -0.75 13.96
C LEU A 70 -3.08 -0.32 13.21
N ALA A 71 -3.70 -1.22 12.45
CA ALA A 71 -4.94 -0.94 11.72
C ALA A 71 -6.15 -0.80 12.66
N LEU A 72 -6.27 -1.60 13.71
CA LEU A 72 -7.31 -1.49 14.73
C LEU A 72 -7.17 -0.21 15.55
N ALA A 73 -5.95 0.16 15.97
CA ALA A 73 -5.66 1.44 16.62
C ALA A 73 -6.03 2.64 15.72
N ALA A 74 -5.77 2.55 14.42
CA ALA A 74 -6.20 3.55 13.44
C ALA A 74 -7.73 3.61 13.29
N ASN A 75 -8.42 2.48 13.29
CA ASN A 75 -9.89 2.43 13.29
C ASN A 75 -10.48 3.05 14.57
N LEU A 76 -9.94 2.72 15.75
CA LEU A 76 -10.31 3.31 17.04
C LEU A 76 -10.15 4.85 17.01
N LEU A 77 -8.99 5.35 16.57
CA LEU A 77 -8.74 6.79 16.47
C LEU A 77 -9.73 7.48 15.53
N ASN A 78 -10.02 6.87 14.37
CA ASN A 78 -11.02 7.40 13.45
C ASN A 78 -12.43 7.41 14.06
N ALA A 79 -12.81 6.34 14.75
CA ALA A 79 -14.16 6.18 15.31
C ALA A 79 -14.46 7.27 16.35
N VAL A 80 -13.45 7.72 17.10
CA VAL A 80 -13.59 8.83 18.06
C VAL A 80 -13.41 10.22 17.44
N GLY A 81 -13.45 10.33 16.11
CA GLY A 81 -13.35 11.59 15.35
C GLY A 81 -11.94 12.12 15.15
N GLY A 82 -10.91 11.31 15.45
CA GLY A 82 -9.52 11.62 15.16
C GLY A 82 -9.13 11.35 13.70
N ARG A 83 -7.85 11.57 13.40
CA ARG A 83 -7.24 11.28 12.09
C ARG A 83 -5.86 10.66 12.32
N PRO A 84 -5.66 9.37 12.03
CA PRO A 84 -4.35 8.73 12.09
C PRO A 84 -3.29 9.48 11.30
N ARG A 85 -2.10 9.62 11.87
CA ARG A 85 -0.91 10.14 11.19
C ARG A 85 0.17 9.06 11.19
N LEU A 86 0.59 8.65 10.01
CA LEU A 86 1.63 7.64 9.80
C LEU A 86 2.78 8.18 8.94
N ASP A 87 2.51 9.12 8.04
CA ASP A 87 3.48 9.66 7.11
C ASP A 87 4.18 10.91 7.68
N THR A 88 4.81 10.77 8.85
CA THR A 88 5.46 11.90 9.53
C THR A 88 6.85 11.53 10.05
N PRO A 89 7.79 12.51 10.19
CA PRO A 89 9.10 12.24 10.79
C PRO A 89 9.01 11.65 12.20
N ARG A 90 7.94 11.93 12.94
CA ARG A 90 7.72 11.43 14.32
C ARG A 90 7.51 9.91 14.36
N MET A 91 6.97 9.31 13.28
CA MET A 91 6.80 7.87 13.19
C MET A 91 8.12 7.12 12.96
N LEU A 92 9.12 7.82 12.40
CA LEU A 92 10.42 7.26 12.02
C LEU A 92 11.61 8.01 12.65
N PRO A 93 11.69 8.10 13.99
CA PRO A 93 12.91 8.51 14.65
C PRO A 93 13.98 7.43 14.44
N ARG A 94 15.24 7.87 14.51
CA ARG A 94 16.39 7.01 14.22
C ARG A 94 16.56 5.94 15.28
N HIS A 95 16.84 4.71 14.84
CA HIS A 95 17.27 3.61 15.70
C HIS A 95 18.76 3.75 16.09
N PRO A 96 19.24 3.23 17.22
CA PRO A 96 18.42 2.72 18.30
C PRO A 96 17.56 3.84 18.92
N ARG A 97 16.37 3.48 19.39
CA ARG A 97 15.42 4.41 20.02
C ARG A 97 14.77 3.76 21.24
N SER A 98 14.30 4.55 22.18
CA SER A 98 13.43 4.02 23.25
C SER A 98 12.04 3.69 22.71
N LEU A 99 11.35 2.77 23.41
CA LEU A 99 9.92 2.54 23.23
C LEU A 99 9.16 3.87 23.38
N PRO A 100 8.25 4.23 22.44
CA PRO A 100 7.47 5.46 22.57
C PRO A 100 6.55 5.37 23.78
N HIS A 101 6.51 6.41 24.62
CA HIS A 101 5.58 6.55 25.75
C HIS A 101 5.62 5.46 26.83
N GLY A 102 6.53 4.48 26.76
CA GLY A 102 6.66 3.39 27.72
C GLY A 102 8.03 3.34 28.40
N ASP A 103 8.43 2.13 28.82
CA ASP A 103 9.69 1.87 29.50
C ASP A 103 10.89 2.38 28.70
N ARG A 104 11.46 3.50 29.14
CA ARG A 104 12.59 4.17 28.49
C ARG A 104 13.88 3.34 28.55
N SER A 105 13.93 2.30 29.39
CA SER A 105 15.05 1.36 29.48
C SER A 105 15.02 0.29 28.37
N LEU A 106 13.92 0.17 27.62
CA LEU A 106 13.84 -0.71 26.46
C LEU A 106 14.30 0.04 25.20
N GLU A 107 15.45 -0.40 24.66
CA GLU A 107 16.01 0.11 23.42
C GLU A 107 15.56 -0.77 22.24
N LEU A 108 14.85 -0.17 21.28
CA LEU A 108 14.51 -0.78 20.00
C LEU A 108 15.67 -0.58 19.02
N SER A 109 16.33 -1.69 18.68
CA SER A 109 17.45 -1.74 17.74
C SER A 109 17.09 -2.52 16.48
N LEU A 110 17.69 -2.13 15.35
CA LEU A 110 17.63 -2.90 14.11
C LEU A 110 18.78 -3.92 14.12
N VAL A 111 18.44 -5.18 14.37
CA VAL A 111 19.40 -6.30 14.48
C VAL A 111 18.89 -7.49 13.67
N PRO A 112 19.80 -8.35 13.16
CA PRO A 112 19.39 -9.63 12.58
C PRO A 112 18.81 -10.53 13.68
N PHE A 113 18.14 -11.61 13.26
CA PHE A 113 17.59 -12.60 14.18
C PHE A 113 18.72 -13.24 15.01
N GLY A 114 18.49 -13.42 16.30
CA GLY A 114 19.47 -13.98 17.23
C GLY A 114 19.12 -13.65 18.66
N ALA A 115 20.08 -13.89 19.57
CA ALA A 115 19.87 -13.68 21.01
C ALA A 115 19.49 -12.24 21.37
N GLU A 116 20.15 -11.23 20.78
CA GLU A 116 19.84 -9.80 21.03
C GLU A 116 18.41 -9.45 20.56
N ALA A 117 18.00 -9.93 19.39
CA ALA A 117 16.65 -9.72 18.88
C ALA A 117 15.59 -10.39 19.78
N LEU A 118 15.79 -11.66 20.14
CA LEU A 118 14.86 -12.39 20.99
C LEU A 118 14.74 -11.80 22.40
N GLU A 119 15.85 -11.35 23.00
CA GLU A 119 15.82 -10.67 24.30
C GLU A 119 15.00 -9.37 24.22
N MET A 120 15.19 -8.59 23.16
CA MET A 120 14.42 -7.37 22.92
C MET A 120 12.92 -7.68 22.73
N PHE A 121 12.58 -8.68 21.92
CA PHE A 121 11.19 -9.09 21.67
C PHE A 121 10.49 -9.60 22.94
N LEU A 122 11.18 -10.42 23.74
CA LEU A 122 10.65 -10.90 25.03
C LEU A 122 10.44 -9.77 26.04
N ARG A 123 11.27 -8.73 26.01
CA ARG A 123 11.06 -7.55 26.88
C ARG A 123 9.91 -6.68 26.38
N LEU A 124 9.75 -6.57 25.07
CA LEU A 124 8.69 -5.79 24.43
C LEU A 124 7.32 -6.39 24.72
N GLU A 125 7.16 -7.70 24.48
CA GLU A 125 5.89 -8.42 24.61
C GLU A 125 5.58 -8.88 26.04
N ARG A 126 6.38 -8.48 27.03
CA ARG A 126 6.25 -9.00 28.38
C ARG A 126 4.85 -8.72 28.94
N PRO A 127 4.09 -9.76 29.36
CA PRO A 127 2.75 -9.56 29.90
C PRO A 127 2.72 -8.70 31.17
N ALA A 128 1.68 -7.89 31.31
CA ALA A 128 1.41 -7.14 32.51
C ALA A 128 1.24 -8.08 33.73
N PRO A 129 1.88 -7.78 34.88
CA PRO A 129 1.61 -8.52 36.10
C PRO A 129 0.11 -8.49 36.47
N PRO A 130 -0.44 -9.57 37.05
CA PRO A 130 -1.83 -9.57 37.51
C PRO A 130 -2.09 -8.40 38.48
N GLY A 131 -3.08 -7.57 38.15
CA GLY A 131 -3.43 -6.38 38.94
C GLY A 131 -2.52 -5.17 38.75
N ALA A 132 -1.62 -5.18 37.75
CA ALA A 132 -0.87 -3.99 37.37
C ALA A 132 -1.82 -2.83 37.02
N PRO A 133 -1.51 -1.60 37.46
CA PRO A 133 -2.35 -0.44 37.20
C PRO A 133 -2.27 -0.06 35.72
N ALA A 134 -3.36 0.53 35.22
CA ALA A 134 -3.39 1.13 33.90
C ALA A 134 -2.52 2.40 33.85
N GLU A 135 -1.69 2.52 32.83
CA GLU A 135 -0.67 3.57 32.69
C GLU A 135 -0.72 4.13 31.27
N GLY A 136 -1.19 5.38 31.10
CA GLY A 136 -1.32 6.00 29.77
C GLY A 136 -0.03 6.62 29.22
N ASP A 137 0.97 6.83 30.06
CA ASP A 137 2.30 7.36 29.74
C ASP A 137 3.30 6.76 30.73
N ASP A 138 4.55 6.58 30.31
CA ASP A 138 5.61 5.89 31.03
C ASP A 138 5.20 4.48 31.55
N TYR A 139 4.43 3.72 30.75
CA TYR A 139 3.99 2.35 31.07
C TYR A 139 5.12 1.31 31.02
N GLU A 140 5.02 0.21 31.79
CA GLU A 140 6.03 -0.86 31.82
C GLU A 140 5.72 -2.03 30.87
N THR A 141 4.45 -2.18 30.47
CA THR A 141 3.93 -3.24 29.59
C THR A 141 2.83 -2.68 28.69
N ILE A 142 2.68 -3.25 27.49
CA ILE A 142 1.74 -2.76 26.46
C ILE A 142 0.29 -2.88 26.95
N GLY A 143 -0.02 -3.92 27.72
CA GLY A 143 -1.33 -4.17 28.33
C GLY A 143 -1.75 -3.06 29.30
N GLN A 144 -0.82 -2.52 30.10
CA GLN A 144 -1.14 -1.36 30.97
C GLN A 144 -1.55 -0.12 30.17
N PHE A 145 -0.93 0.07 29.01
CA PHE A 145 -1.23 1.19 28.13
C PHE A 145 -2.62 1.04 27.49
N TYR A 146 -2.95 -0.15 27.00
CA TYR A 146 -4.28 -0.41 26.45
C TYR A 146 -5.38 -0.44 27.52
N ASP A 147 -5.09 -0.90 28.74
CA ASP A 147 -6.01 -0.75 29.88
C ASP A 147 -6.37 0.71 30.14
N ALA A 148 -5.41 1.64 30.00
CA ALA A 148 -5.64 3.06 30.22
C ALA A 148 -6.57 3.63 29.14
N ILE A 149 -6.40 3.21 27.88
CA ILE A 149 -7.27 3.55 26.76
C ILE A 149 -8.69 2.99 26.99
N GLU A 150 -8.80 1.73 27.42
CA GLU A 150 -10.08 1.10 27.74
C GLU A 150 -10.84 1.86 28.84
N GLN A 151 -10.16 2.15 29.95
CA GLN A 151 -10.73 2.92 31.06
C GLN A 151 -11.14 4.33 30.60
N GLY A 152 -10.33 4.97 29.75
CA GLY A 152 -10.64 6.26 29.14
C GLY A 152 -11.90 6.24 28.29
N LEU A 153 -12.04 5.24 27.41
CA LEU A 153 -13.23 5.05 26.56
C LEU A 153 -14.49 4.86 27.40
N ARG A 154 -14.46 3.96 28.39
CA ARG A 154 -15.59 3.71 29.30
C ARG A 154 -15.98 4.98 30.05
N HIS A 155 -15.00 5.65 30.65
CA HIS A 155 -15.22 6.90 31.38
C HIS A 155 -15.84 8.00 30.51
N LEU A 156 -15.36 8.17 29.29
CA LEU A 156 -15.88 9.17 28.36
C LEU A 156 -17.28 8.82 27.87
N CYS A 157 -17.58 7.54 27.63
CA CYS A 157 -18.93 7.10 27.25
C CYS A 157 -19.93 7.32 28.38
N ASP A 158 -19.57 7.01 29.62
CA ASP A 158 -20.40 7.26 30.80
C ASP A 158 -20.69 8.77 30.98
N ARG A 159 -19.69 9.61 30.72
CA ARG A 159 -19.76 11.06 30.96
C ARG A 159 -20.42 11.85 29.83
N LEU A 160 -20.14 11.50 28.57
CA LEU A 160 -20.53 12.27 27.38
C LEU A 160 -21.64 11.58 26.58
N GLY A 161 -21.85 10.29 26.79
CA GLY A 161 -22.66 9.43 25.93
C GLY A 161 -21.88 8.91 24.73
N GLU A 162 -22.13 7.65 24.38
CA GLU A 162 -21.43 6.91 23.32
C GLU A 162 -21.43 7.64 21.97
N ARG A 163 -22.57 8.19 21.54
CA ARG A 163 -22.68 8.94 20.27
C ARG A 163 -21.81 10.20 20.21
N ALA A 164 -21.47 10.79 21.36
CA ALA A 164 -20.59 11.95 21.42
C ALA A 164 -19.11 11.54 21.35
N VAL A 165 -18.78 10.36 21.88
CA VAL A 165 -17.44 9.78 21.81
C VAL A 165 -17.17 9.27 20.39
N PHE A 166 -18.03 8.38 19.89
CA PHE A 166 -17.95 7.77 18.57
C PHE A 166 -18.58 8.66 17.50
N SER A 167 -17.91 9.80 17.25
CA SER A 167 -18.33 10.85 16.32
C SER A 167 -17.61 10.82 14.97
N GLY A 168 -16.80 9.78 14.75
CA GLY A 168 -16.03 9.55 13.52
C GLY A 168 -16.89 9.32 12.28
N ASP A 169 -16.25 9.49 11.12
CA ASP A 169 -16.85 9.19 9.82
C ASP A 169 -16.71 7.69 9.53
N PRO A 170 -17.81 6.91 9.45
CA PRO A 170 -17.75 5.47 9.18
C PRO A 170 -17.07 5.12 7.85
N ALA A 171 -17.07 6.05 6.87
CA ALA A 171 -16.42 5.82 5.58
C ALA A 171 -14.88 5.75 5.67
N ARG A 172 -14.28 6.13 6.80
CA ARG A 172 -12.84 6.02 7.06
C ARG A 172 -12.41 4.70 7.71
N GLN A 173 -13.37 3.90 8.16
CA GLN A 173 -13.07 2.61 8.78
C GLN A 173 -12.58 1.61 7.73
N VAL A 174 -11.58 0.82 8.08
CA VAL A 174 -11.06 -0.25 7.22
C VAL A 174 -11.53 -1.61 7.74
N SER A 175 -11.90 -2.54 6.86
CA SER A 175 -12.40 -3.88 7.21
C SER A 175 -11.70 -4.99 6.42
N ALA A 176 -11.77 -6.22 6.95
CA ALA A 176 -11.07 -7.49 6.65
C ALA A 176 -10.75 -7.93 5.21
N GLY A 177 -10.93 -7.12 4.16
CA GLY A 177 -10.60 -7.51 2.78
C GLY A 177 -9.16 -8.00 2.57
N HIS A 178 -8.20 -7.57 3.41
CA HIS A 178 -6.75 -7.73 3.17
C HIS A 178 -5.99 -8.58 4.20
N PHE A 179 -6.58 -8.89 5.36
CA PHE A 179 -5.95 -9.65 6.45
C PHE A 179 -6.54 -11.07 6.59
N ARG A 180 -7.04 -11.67 5.50
CA ARG A 180 -7.72 -12.98 5.53
C ARG A 180 -6.87 -14.17 5.98
N HIS A 181 -5.57 -13.96 6.17
CA HIS A 181 -4.58 -14.99 6.53
C HIS A 181 -3.81 -14.61 7.80
N THR A 182 -4.38 -13.77 8.66
CA THR A 182 -3.93 -13.58 10.05
C THR A 182 -4.90 -14.29 10.98
N ALA A 183 -4.42 -14.69 12.16
CA ALA A 183 -5.25 -15.29 13.21
C ALA A 183 -6.41 -14.35 13.59
N GLY A 184 -6.11 -13.05 13.63
CA GLY A 184 -7.04 -12.00 14.01
C GLY A 184 -7.92 -11.37 12.94
N ARG A 185 -8.89 -10.56 13.41
CA ARG A 185 -9.95 -9.96 12.57
C ARG A 185 -9.87 -8.44 12.52
N LEU A 186 -9.65 -7.88 11.32
CA LEU A 186 -9.84 -6.43 11.10
C LEU A 186 -11.33 -6.08 10.89
N PHE A 187 -11.92 -5.33 11.81
CA PHE A 187 -13.30 -4.86 11.71
C PHE A 187 -13.43 -3.35 11.99
N ALA A 188 -14.56 -2.80 11.56
CA ALA A 188 -14.89 -1.40 11.80
C ALA A 188 -15.35 -1.19 13.25
N VAL A 189 -14.94 -0.06 13.83
CA VAL A 189 -15.35 0.38 15.17
C VAL A 189 -16.46 1.44 15.01
N ASP A 190 -17.65 1.14 15.52
CA ASP A 190 -18.84 2.00 15.43
C ASP A 190 -19.44 2.40 16.78
N GLY A 191 -18.95 1.81 17.88
CA GLY A 191 -19.41 2.05 19.24
C GLY A 191 -18.48 1.45 20.30
N LEU A 192 -18.87 1.56 21.57
CA LEU A 192 -18.07 1.13 22.71
C LEU A 192 -17.81 -0.38 22.66
N ASP A 193 -18.82 -1.19 22.39
CA ASP A 193 -18.67 -2.65 22.35
C ASP A 193 -17.64 -3.08 21.28
N SER A 194 -17.73 -2.51 20.06
CA SER A 194 -16.75 -2.76 19.00
C SER A 194 -15.36 -2.21 19.34
N ALA A 195 -15.27 -1.11 20.08
CA ALA A 195 -13.99 -0.54 20.50
C ALA A 195 -13.30 -1.43 21.55
N LEU A 196 -14.07 -1.97 22.50
CA LEU A 196 -13.58 -2.90 23.50
C LEU A 196 -13.12 -4.20 22.85
N ALA A 197 -13.88 -4.73 21.89
CA ALA A 197 -13.46 -5.91 21.13
C ALA A 197 -12.15 -5.67 20.36
N ALA A 198 -11.94 -4.47 19.81
CA ALA A 198 -10.70 -4.14 19.11
C ALA A 198 -9.50 -4.04 20.07
N LEU A 199 -9.72 -3.56 21.30
CA LEU A 199 -8.67 -3.51 22.33
C LEU A 199 -8.36 -4.90 22.89
N GLU A 200 -9.39 -5.72 23.09
CA GLU A 200 -9.27 -7.12 23.50
C GLU A 200 -8.41 -7.88 22.49
N GLU A 201 -8.77 -7.84 21.21
CA GLU A 201 -7.97 -8.46 20.13
C GLU A 201 -6.48 -8.10 20.18
N ILE A 202 -6.15 -6.82 20.36
CA ILE A 202 -4.74 -6.35 20.43
C ILE A 202 -4.03 -6.92 21.67
N VAL A 203 -4.68 -6.87 22.83
CA VAL A 203 -4.08 -7.30 24.09
C VAL A 203 -3.97 -8.81 24.17
N GLU A 204 -4.97 -9.55 23.67
CA GLU A 204 -4.98 -11.01 23.70
C GLU A 204 -3.87 -11.59 22.81
N GLN A 205 -3.64 -11.04 21.62
CA GLN A 205 -2.55 -11.47 20.73
C GLN A 205 -1.16 -11.13 21.30
N GLY A 206 -0.98 -9.95 21.90
CA GLY A 206 0.29 -9.58 22.51
C GLY A 206 0.61 -10.35 23.80
N GLU A 207 -0.31 -10.33 24.77
CA GLU A 207 -0.06 -10.77 26.16
C GLU A 207 -0.87 -12.01 26.61
N GLY A 208 -1.93 -12.40 25.90
CA GLY A 208 -2.81 -13.54 26.19
C GLY A 208 -4.22 -13.19 26.72
N SER A 209 -5.17 -14.10 26.53
CA SER A 209 -6.63 -13.95 26.80
C SER A 209 -7.03 -13.73 28.27
N ALA A 210 -6.22 -14.19 29.21
CA ALA A 210 -6.37 -13.90 30.63
C ALA A 210 -4.99 -13.69 31.24
N ARG A 211 -4.80 -12.65 32.06
CA ARG A 211 -3.53 -12.37 32.74
C ARG A 211 -3.09 -13.59 33.58
N GLY A 212 -2.26 -14.46 33.01
CA GLY A 212 -1.87 -15.74 33.58
C GLY A 212 -2.05 -16.97 32.67
N GLU A 213 -2.61 -16.84 31.48
CA GLU A 213 -2.66 -17.88 30.43
C GLU A 213 -1.65 -17.59 29.32
N VAL A 214 -1.24 -18.64 28.58
CA VAL A 214 -0.30 -18.49 27.46
C VAL A 214 -0.99 -18.32 26.11
N TRP A 215 -2.30 -18.56 26.06
CA TRP A 215 -3.09 -18.68 24.83
C TRP A 215 -3.74 -17.34 24.49
N ASP A 216 -3.72 -16.98 23.21
CA ASP A 216 -4.36 -15.76 22.69
C ASP A 216 -5.84 -15.97 22.32
N GLY A 217 -6.30 -17.21 22.26
CA GLY A 217 -7.70 -17.54 21.94
C GLY A 217 -7.96 -17.83 20.47
N ASP A 218 -6.95 -17.65 19.61
CA ASP A 218 -7.01 -17.91 18.18
C ASP A 218 -6.48 -19.31 17.82
N GLN A 219 -6.72 -19.71 16.56
CA GLN A 219 -6.12 -20.90 15.96
C GLN A 219 -4.91 -20.51 15.13
N ASP A 220 -3.85 -21.31 15.23
CA ASP A 220 -2.63 -21.13 14.45
C ASP A 220 -2.96 -21.15 12.94
N VAL A 221 -2.56 -20.08 12.26
CA VAL A 221 -2.84 -19.85 10.84
C VAL A 221 -2.23 -20.93 9.94
N PHE A 222 -1.06 -21.45 10.30
CA PHE A 222 -0.32 -22.46 9.53
C PHE A 222 -0.70 -23.88 9.95
N HIS A 223 -1.16 -24.04 11.19
CA HIS A 223 -1.53 -25.29 11.81
C HIS A 223 -2.89 -25.19 12.53
N PRO A 224 -4.03 -25.15 11.80
CA PRO A 224 -5.35 -24.91 12.39
C PRO A 224 -5.80 -25.92 13.46
N GLU A 225 -5.12 -27.05 13.56
CA GLU A 225 -5.29 -28.03 14.63
C GLU A 225 -4.71 -27.60 15.99
N ARG A 226 -3.94 -26.51 16.03
CA ARG A 226 -3.25 -25.97 17.20
C ARG A 226 -3.92 -24.69 17.68
N ASP A 227 -3.91 -24.51 19.00
CA ASP A 227 -4.24 -23.22 19.59
C ASP A 227 -2.99 -22.36 19.52
N GLU A 228 -3.17 -21.06 19.28
CA GLU A 228 -2.07 -20.12 19.20
C GLU A 228 -1.75 -19.52 20.58
N VAL A 229 -0.46 -19.26 20.81
CA VAL A 229 0.01 -18.61 22.05
C VAL A 229 0.30 -17.16 21.78
N ALA A 230 0.16 -16.30 22.79
CA ALA A 230 0.45 -14.87 22.63
C ALA A 230 1.92 -14.60 22.26
N HIS A 231 2.22 -13.42 21.72
CA HIS A 231 3.51 -13.09 21.11
C HIS A 231 4.70 -13.38 22.02
N TYR A 232 4.61 -12.99 23.29
CA TYR A 232 5.65 -13.29 24.30
C TYR A 232 6.03 -14.76 24.33
N TYR A 233 5.02 -15.62 24.35
CA TYR A 233 5.18 -17.06 24.45
C TYR A 233 5.71 -17.64 23.14
N ARG A 234 5.29 -17.12 21.97
CA ARG A 234 5.88 -17.53 20.67
C ARG A 234 7.39 -17.22 20.62
N PHE A 235 7.81 -16.03 21.05
CA PHE A 235 9.24 -15.71 21.14
C PHE A 235 9.97 -16.57 22.20
N GLN A 236 9.28 -16.92 23.28
CA GLN A 236 9.82 -17.83 24.30
C GLN A 236 10.03 -19.24 23.74
N GLU A 237 9.15 -19.74 22.85
CA GLU A 237 9.34 -21.01 22.16
C GLU A 237 10.64 -21.04 21.35
N LEU A 238 10.92 -19.97 20.60
CA LEU A 238 12.17 -19.82 19.84
C LEU A 238 13.39 -19.73 20.76
N SER A 239 13.27 -19.00 21.88
CA SER A 239 14.38 -18.83 22.84
C SER A 239 14.69 -20.12 23.60
N ILE A 240 13.68 -20.93 23.93
CA ILE A 240 13.84 -22.18 24.69
C ILE A 240 14.10 -23.36 23.75
N GLY A 241 13.67 -23.27 22.49
CA GLY A 241 13.73 -24.35 21.51
C GLY A 241 12.64 -25.41 21.72
N ARG A 242 11.45 -25.00 22.17
CA ARG A 242 10.33 -25.90 22.45
C ARG A 242 8.98 -25.20 22.41
N ARG A 243 7.97 -25.85 21.84
CA ARG A 243 6.59 -25.36 21.74
C ARG A 243 5.78 -25.55 23.02
N TYR A 244 4.83 -24.66 23.24
CA TYR A 244 3.74 -24.85 24.19
C TYR A 244 2.77 -25.91 23.68
N ARG A 245 2.08 -26.57 24.63
CA ARG A 245 0.95 -27.45 24.34
C ARG A 245 -0.13 -27.26 25.39
N ARG A 246 -1.37 -27.62 25.05
CA ARG A 246 -2.52 -27.55 25.98
C ARG A 246 -2.16 -28.11 27.36
N GLY A 247 -2.39 -27.29 28.39
CA GLY A 247 -2.08 -27.60 29.79
C GLY A 247 -0.76 -27.00 30.30
N ASP A 248 0.09 -26.49 29.41
CA ASP A 248 1.21 -25.64 29.82
C ASP A 248 0.70 -24.27 30.33
N THR A 249 1.49 -23.67 31.21
CA THR A 249 1.22 -22.41 31.90
C THR A 249 2.46 -21.51 31.81
N PRO A 250 2.35 -20.20 32.11
CA PRO A 250 3.51 -19.33 32.15
C PRO A 250 4.59 -19.83 33.14
N GLN A 251 4.20 -20.52 34.22
CA GLN A 251 5.12 -21.05 35.22
C GLN A 251 5.74 -22.39 34.84
N SER A 252 5.01 -23.26 34.12
CA SER A 252 5.57 -24.54 33.67
C SER A 252 6.54 -24.38 32.52
N GLY A 253 6.34 -23.34 31.69
CA GLY A 253 7.02 -23.20 30.40
C GLY A 253 6.55 -24.23 29.37
N PRO A 254 7.14 -24.21 28.16
CA PRO A 254 6.75 -25.08 27.06
C PRO A 254 7.22 -26.52 27.28
N THR A 255 6.31 -27.50 27.11
CA THR A 255 6.63 -28.94 27.24
C THR A 255 6.36 -29.75 25.97
N GLY A 256 5.97 -29.08 24.88
CA GLY A 256 5.65 -29.65 23.58
C GLY A 256 6.85 -30.04 22.72
N GLU A 257 6.65 -29.96 21.39
CA GLU A 257 7.62 -30.35 20.36
C GLU A 257 8.87 -29.47 20.40
N ALA A 258 10.02 -30.01 19.99
CA ALA A 258 11.26 -29.24 19.92
C ALA A 258 11.20 -28.27 18.72
N VAL A 259 11.68 -27.05 18.93
CA VAL A 259 11.82 -26.01 17.89
C VAL A 259 13.31 -25.84 17.62
N SER A 260 13.69 -25.87 16.34
CA SER A 260 15.10 -25.76 15.95
C SER A 260 15.37 -24.45 15.22
N VAL A 261 16.48 -23.81 15.62
CA VAL A 261 16.96 -22.57 15.00
C VAL A 261 18.43 -22.76 14.61
N ASP A 262 18.72 -22.54 13.35
CA ASP A 262 20.04 -22.54 12.76
C ASP A 262 20.58 -21.11 12.63
N LEU A 263 21.23 -20.64 13.70
CA LEU A 263 21.84 -19.32 13.77
C LEU A 263 22.97 -19.12 12.76
N ALA A 264 23.61 -20.19 12.28
CA ALA A 264 24.63 -20.10 11.23
C ALA A 264 24.02 -19.82 9.84
N GLY A 265 22.70 -19.85 9.72
CA GLY A 265 21.95 -19.47 8.51
C GLY A 265 21.34 -18.09 8.54
N VAL A 266 21.49 -17.37 9.63
CA VAL A 266 21.06 -15.98 9.70
C VAL A 266 22.06 -15.10 8.95
N ARG A 267 21.54 -14.21 8.10
CA ARG A 267 22.33 -13.22 7.40
C ARG A 267 22.95 -12.24 8.41
N PRO A 268 24.26 -11.97 8.35
CA PRO A 268 24.94 -11.14 9.35
C PRO A 268 24.71 -9.65 9.09
N MET A 269 23.44 -9.21 9.10
CA MET A 269 23.08 -7.81 8.88
C MET A 269 23.77 -6.92 9.92
N ARG A 270 24.36 -5.81 9.45
CA ARG A 270 24.94 -4.78 10.31
C ARG A 270 23.92 -4.27 11.34
N ARG A 271 24.35 -4.17 12.60
CA ARG A 271 23.53 -3.56 13.67
C ARG A 271 23.26 -2.08 13.38
N ASN A 272 22.00 -1.67 13.54
CA ASN A 272 21.52 -0.30 13.34
C ASN A 272 22.09 0.35 12.07
N PRO A 273 21.80 -0.20 10.87
CA PRO A 273 22.35 0.30 9.61
C PRO A 273 22.14 1.80 9.45
N ARG A 274 23.11 2.44 8.80
CA ARG A 274 23.05 3.85 8.41
C ARG A 274 23.15 3.97 6.90
N LEU A 275 22.62 5.07 6.38
CA LEU A 275 22.81 5.39 4.98
C LEU A 275 24.29 5.46 4.66
N SER A 276 24.75 4.60 3.75
CA SER A 276 26.15 4.58 3.31
C SER A 276 26.51 5.87 2.56
N ASP A 277 27.80 6.23 2.55
CA ASP A 277 28.26 7.48 1.92
C ASP A 277 28.06 7.47 0.40
N HIS A 278 28.29 6.34 -0.28
CA HIS A 278 28.21 6.20 -1.73
C HIS A 278 28.08 4.73 -2.17
N GLY A 279 27.80 4.52 -3.45
CA GLY A 279 27.80 3.19 -4.08
C GLY A 279 26.43 2.49 -4.14
N ALA A 280 26.47 1.19 -4.45
CA ALA A 280 25.28 0.38 -4.66
C ALA A 280 24.43 0.22 -3.38
N ILE A 281 25.07 0.07 -2.22
CA ILE A 281 24.38 -0.04 -0.92
C ILE A 281 23.56 1.22 -0.64
N ARG A 282 24.17 2.41 -0.76
CA ARG A 282 23.46 3.68 -0.59
C ARG A 282 22.23 3.77 -1.50
N THR A 283 22.39 3.43 -2.78
CA THR A 283 21.29 3.48 -3.76
C THR A 283 20.15 2.55 -3.36
N ALA A 284 20.46 1.34 -2.90
CA ALA A 284 19.47 0.37 -2.44
C ALA A 284 18.79 0.81 -1.12
N GLN A 285 19.53 1.43 -0.19
CA GLN A 285 18.97 1.98 1.05
C GLN A 285 18.04 3.18 0.78
N GLU A 286 18.42 4.08 -0.13
CA GLU A 286 17.55 5.19 -0.56
C GLU A 286 16.26 4.64 -1.18
N GLU A 287 16.35 3.63 -2.05
CA GLU A 287 15.17 2.98 -2.64
C GLU A 287 14.26 2.34 -1.58
N PHE A 288 14.86 1.66 -0.60
CA PHE A 288 14.14 1.08 0.53
C PHE A 288 13.40 2.15 1.35
N ASN A 289 14.10 3.23 1.74
CA ASN A 289 13.53 4.32 2.54
C ASN A 289 12.39 5.02 1.80
N HIS A 290 12.54 5.24 0.49
CA HIS A 290 11.45 5.71 -0.35
C HIS A 290 10.26 4.75 -0.27
N THR A 291 10.46 3.48 -0.59
CA THR A 291 9.36 2.49 -0.63
C THR A 291 8.66 2.39 0.73
N TYR A 292 9.42 2.49 1.84
CA TYR A 292 8.84 2.42 3.18
C TYR A 292 7.97 3.66 3.49
N CYS A 293 8.45 4.85 3.15
CA CYS A 293 7.62 6.07 3.24
C CYS A 293 6.40 6.02 2.32
N ALA A 294 6.46 5.33 1.17
CA ALA A 294 5.30 5.11 0.33
C ALA A 294 4.25 4.22 1.00
N VAL A 295 4.67 3.17 1.72
CA VAL A 295 3.77 2.34 2.54
C VAL A 295 3.10 3.18 3.62
N LEU A 296 3.85 3.97 4.39
CA LEU A 296 3.26 4.86 5.41
C LEU A 296 2.27 5.86 4.83
N HIS A 297 2.60 6.43 3.66
CA HIS A 297 1.70 7.33 2.94
C HIS A 297 0.39 6.65 2.54
N LEU A 298 0.47 5.43 1.97
CA LEU A 298 -0.69 4.67 1.54
C LEU A 298 -1.56 4.24 2.72
N LEU A 299 -0.94 3.81 3.83
CA LEU A 299 -1.64 3.47 5.07
C LEU A 299 -2.34 4.71 5.66
N GLU A 300 -1.65 5.85 5.75
CA GLU A 300 -2.28 7.09 6.23
C GLU A 300 -3.48 7.48 5.38
N ARG A 301 -3.40 7.37 4.05
CA ARG A 301 -4.55 7.62 3.16
C ARG A 301 -5.66 6.58 3.36
N ALA A 302 -5.31 5.31 3.49
CA ALA A 302 -6.26 4.23 3.75
C ALA A 302 -7.09 4.51 5.00
N PHE A 303 -6.43 4.88 6.09
CA PHE A 303 -7.07 5.21 7.36
C PHE A 303 -7.70 6.62 7.39
N ASN A 304 -7.62 7.43 6.33
CA ASN A 304 -8.19 8.78 6.31
C ASN A 304 -9.18 9.01 5.16
N GLY A 305 -9.85 7.95 4.68
CA GLY A 305 -10.95 8.06 3.72
C GLY A 305 -10.68 7.44 2.35
N SER A 306 -9.59 6.67 2.21
CA SER A 306 -9.32 5.87 1.02
C SER A 306 -9.08 4.38 1.34
N PRO A 307 -9.99 3.69 2.05
CA PRO A 307 -9.76 2.36 2.64
C PRO A 307 -9.30 1.29 1.64
N LYS A 308 -9.65 1.42 0.35
CA LYS A 308 -9.20 0.49 -0.70
C LYS A 308 -7.69 0.54 -0.95
N LEU A 309 -7.01 1.62 -0.54
CA LEU A 309 -5.54 1.72 -0.63
C LEU A 309 -4.80 0.78 0.32
N LEU A 310 -5.47 0.17 1.30
CA LEU A 310 -4.85 -0.84 2.16
C LEU A 310 -4.28 -1.99 1.32
N ALA A 311 -5.01 -2.49 0.30
CA ALA A 311 -4.53 -3.51 -0.62
C ALA A 311 -3.21 -3.14 -1.31
N VAL A 312 -3.11 -1.85 -1.67
CA VAL A 312 -1.95 -1.30 -2.37
C VAL A 312 -0.78 -1.15 -1.41
N ALA A 313 -1.02 -0.73 -0.18
CA ALA A 313 -0.01 -0.68 0.89
C ALA A 313 0.54 -2.08 1.15
N THR A 314 -0.33 -3.08 1.37
CA THR A 314 0.05 -4.50 1.55
C THR A 314 0.83 -5.04 0.35
N GLY A 315 0.38 -4.75 -0.88
CA GLY A 315 1.13 -5.10 -2.10
C GLY A 315 2.54 -4.50 -2.11
N THR A 316 2.66 -3.24 -1.71
CA THR A 316 3.96 -2.53 -1.65
C THR A 316 4.90 -3.14 -0.58
N MET A 317 4.36 -3.78 0.48
CA MET A 317 5.17 -4.48 1.49
C MET A 317 5.94 -5.68 0.91
N TYR A 318 5.43 -6.37 -0.11
CA TYR A 318 6.20 -7.44 -0.77
C TYR A 318 7.44 -6.88 -1.51
N ALA A 319 7.34 -5.68 -2.08
CA ALA A 319 8.49 -5.00 -2.67
C ALA A 319 9.52 -4.63 -1.58
N LEU A 320 9.06 -4.16 -0.41
CA LEU A 320 9.94 -3.90 0.74
C LEU A 320 10.69 -5.15 1.18
N LYS A 321 10.02 -6.31 1.24
CA LYS A 321 10.65 -7.60 1.53
C LYS A 321 11.81 -7.88 0.58
N ALA A 322 11.56 -7.80 -0.73
CA ALA A 322 12.58 -8.07 -1.74
C ALA A 322 13.77 -7.09 -1.62
N GLN A 323 13.51 -5.80 -1.40
CA GLN A 323 14.54 -4.78 -1.22
C GLN A 323 15.38 -5.00 0.05
N ALA A 324 14.74 -5.33 1.18
CA ALA A 324 15.42 -5.63 2.42
C ALA A 324 16.31 -6.88 2.31
N GLN A 325 15.79 -7.96 1.71
CA GLN A 325 16.58 -9.18 1.48
C GLN A 325 17.73 -8.94 0.51
N ALA A 326 17.55 -8.10 -0.50
CA ALA A 326 18.63 -7.70 -1.41
C ALA A 326 19.72 -6.91 -0.66
N LEU A 327 19.34 -5.95 0.20
CA LEU A 327 20.28 -5.22 1.07
C LEU A 327 21.07 -6.17 1.97
N MET A 328 20.39 -7.10 2.64
CA MET A 328 21.02 -8.08 3.53
C MET A 328 21.87 -9.14 2.81
N ALA A 329 21.91 -9.13 1.47
CA ALA A 329 22.83 -9.93 0.67
C ALA A 329 24.08 -9.14 0.23
N MET A 330 24.11 -7.81 0.40
CA MET A 330 25.24 -6.97 -0.01
C MET A 330 26.31 -6.98 1.08
N PRO A 331 27.53 -7.47 0.81
CA PRO A 331 28.58 -7.54 1.83
C PRO A 331 29.16 -6.15 2.12
N GLU A 332 29.50 -5.92 3.38
CA GLU A 332 30.33 -4.81 3.86
C GLU A 332 31.76 -5.26 4.17
N GLU A 333 32.68 -4.31 4.34
CA GLU A 333 34.11 -4.59 4.54
C GLU A 333 34.43 -5.31 5.87
N ASP A 334 33.59 -5.15 6.88
CA ASP A 334 33.76 -5.72 8.23
C ASP A 334 33.21 -7.15 8.36
N GLY A 335 32.76 -7.75 7.26
CA GLY A 335 32.18 -9.10 7.23
C GLY A 335 30.70 -9.16 7.58
N THR A 336 30.05 -8.01 7.86
CA THR A 336 28.59 -7.91 7.93
C THR A 336 27.98 -7.72 6.54
N THR A 337 26.65 -7.72 6.47
CA THR A 337 25.92 -7.26 5.27
C THR A 337 25.16 -5.98 5.54
N ALA A 338 24.89 -5.21 4.49
CA ALA A 338 24.08 -4.02 4.59
C ALA A 338 22.66 -4.34 5.09
N GLY A 339 21.93 -3.32 5.52
CA GLY A 339 20.56 -3.50 5.98
C GLY A 339 19.66 -2.30 5.73
N PRO A 340 18.34 -2.50 5.87
CA PRO A 340 17.36 -1.44 5.91
C PRO A 340 17.67 -0.37 6.96
N THR A 341 17.50 0.90 6.59
CA THR A 341 17.78 2.04 7.49
C THR A 341 16.52 2.66 8.10
N PHE A 342 15.38 2.53 7.42
CA PHE A 342 14.09 3.14 7.80
C PHE A 342 14.19 4.66 8.05
N ASP A 343 15.04 5.37 7.29
CA ASP A 343 15.14 6.82 7.40
C ASP A 343 13.93 7.48 6.74
N TYR A 344 13.33 8.47 7.42
CA TYR A 344 12.22 9.23 6.85
C TYR A 344 12.69 10.07 5.64
N VAL A 345 12.02 9.90 4.51
CA VAL A 345 12.21 10.74 3.33
C VAL A 345 11.15 11.84 3.36
N ALA A 346 11.57 13.10 3.46
CA ALA A 346 10.65 14.23 3.46
C ALA A 346 9.84 14.31 2.15
N PRO A 347 8.55 14.71 2.18
CA PRO A 347 7.69 14.80 1.00
C PRO A 347 8.31 15.48 -0.23
N GLU A 348 9.07 16.55 -0.03
CA GLU A 348 9.75 17.33 -1.06
C GLU A 348 10.93 16.60 -1.71
N LEU A 349 11.48 15.58 -1.05
CA LEU A 349 12.57 14.74 -1.54
C LEU A 349 12.06 13.45 -2.20
N ARG A 350 10.76 13.18 -2.11
CA ARG A 350 10.18 11.95 -2.64
C ARG A 350 10.08 11.98 -4.15
N ARG A 351 10.21 10.79 -4.73
CA ARG A 351 9.93 10.54 -6.15
C ARG A 351 8.42 10.53 -6.46
N TRP A 352 7.57 10.94 -5.51
CA TRP A 352 6.16 11.23 -5.71
C TRP A 352 5.80 12.47 -4.90
N SER A 353 5.12 13.43 -5.52
CA SER A 353 4.74 14.66 -4.82
C SER A 353 3.56 14.44 -3.88
N VAL A 354 3.61 15.01 -2.68
CA VAL A 354 2.49 15.02 -1.71
C VAL A 354 1.68 16.31 -1.85
N GLY A 355 0.35 16.25 -1.69
CA GLY A 355 -0.58 17.40 -1.79
C GLY A 355 -1.94 17.05 -2.41
N ASP A 356 -2.84 18.04 -2.50
CA ASP A 356 -4.25 17.83 -2.91
C ASP A 356 -4.54 18.13 -4.39
N ARG A 357 -3.50 18.47 -5.17
CA ARG A 357 -3.67 18.76 -6.60
C ARG A 357 -3.96 17.49 -7.38
N GLN A 358 -4.90 17.56 -8.32
CA GLN A 358 -5.20 16.48 -9.26
C GLN A 358 -3.95 16.04 -10.03
N ARG A 359 -3.59 14.77 -9.92
CA ARG A 359 -2.43 14.15 -10.56
C ARG A 359 -2.50 12.63 -10.49
N ILE A 360 -1.63 11.98 -11.27
CA ILE A 360 -1.40 10.54 -11.25
C ILE A 360 0.08 10.30 -10.91
N VAL A 361 0.34 9.34 -10.02
CA VAL A 361 1.69 8.88 -9.67
C VAL A 361 1.83 7.41 -10.07
N VAL A 362 2.88 7.08 -10.80
CA VAL A 362 3.25 5.70 -11.10
C VAL A 362 4.05 5.15 -9.92
N LEU A 363 3.53 4.12 -9.24
CA LEU A 363 4.35 3.35 -8.30
C LEU A 363 5.22 2.37 -9.08
N ARG A 364 6.51 2.31 -8.75
CA ARG A 364 7.46 1.33 -9.33
C ARG A 364 6.86 -0.07 -9.16
N ASP A 365 6.78 -0.82 -10.27
CA ASP A 365 6.22 -2.17 -10.31
C ASP A 365 4.80 -2.32 -9.71
N GLY A 366 4.11 -1.19 -9.55
CA GLY A 366 2.80 -1.10 -8.90
C GLY A 366 1.77 -0.35 -9.73
N PRO A 367 0.66 0.07 -9.12
CA PRO A 367 -0.45 0.73 -9.81
C PRO A 367 -0.16 2.20 -10.14
N TYR A 368 -1.14 2.80 -10.81
CA TYR A 368 -1.27 4.26 -10.85
C TYR A 368 -2.05 4.73 -9.63
N VAL A 369 -1.48 5.59 -8.79
CA VAL A 369 -2.20 6.23 -7.69
C VAL A 369 -2.69 7.60 -8.16
N VAL A 370 -4.00 7.79 -8.13
CA VAL A 370 -4.67 9.00 -8.58
C VAL A 370 -5.04 9.82 -7.35
N TYR A 371 -4.70 11.10 -7.35
CA TYR A 371 -4.93 12.03 -6.24
C TYR A 371 -5.87 13.16 -6.64
N GLY A 372 -6.57 13.74 -5.65
CA GLY A 372 -7.33 14.98 -5.80
C GLY A 372 -8.72 14.79 -6.42
N GLY A 373 -9.30 13.60 -6.31
CA GLY A 373 -10.66 13.32 -6.78
C GLY A 373 -10.82 13.50 -8.29
N VAL A 374 -9.84 13.07 -9.10
CA VAL A 374 -9.98 13.11 -10.56
C VAL A 374 -11.16 12.20 -10.95
N PRO A 375 -12.17 12.68 -11.71
CA PRO A 375 -13.31 11.86 -12.07
C PRO A 375 -12.91 10.63 -12.90
N LEU A 376 -13.45 9.47 -12.54
CA LEU A 376 -13.28 8.20 -13.28
C LEU A 376 -14.59 7.80 -13.96
N ARG A 377 -14.52 7.32 -15.21
CA ARG A 377 -15.69 6.86 -15.98
C ARG A 377 -15.31 5.83 -17.03
N ARG A 378 -16.28 5.10 -17.57
CA ARG A 378 -16.07 4.26 -18.75
C ARG A 378 -16.33 5.02 -20.06
N LYS A 379 -15.62 4.65 -21.12
CA LYS A 379 -15.90 5.10 -22.49
C LYS A 379 -15.82 3.92 -23.45
N HIS A 380 -16.89 3.73 -24.21
CA HIS A 380 -17.01 2.66 -25.19
C HIS A 380 -16.87 3.22 -26.60
N LYS A 381 -16.11 2.53 -27.45
CA LYS A 381 -15.95 2.93 -28.84
C LYS A 381 -17.21 2.59 -29.63
N ILE A 382 -17.72 3.56 -30.38
CA ILE A 382 -18.84 3.35 -31.30
C ILE A 382 -18.29 3.13 -32.70
N VAL A 383 -18.73 2.04 -33.33
CA VAL A 383 -18.39 1.69 -34.71
C VAL A 383 -19.62 1.63 -35.59
N SER A 384 -19.41 1.89 -36.88
CA SER A 384 -20.37 1.57 -37.94
C SER A 384 -19.91 0.31 -38.64
N ALA A 385 -20.77 -0.71 -38.71
CA ALA A 385 -20.56 -1.88 -39.55
C ALA A 385 -21.16 -1.62 -40.93
N GLU A 386 -20.33 -1.29 -41.91
CA GLU A 386 -20.77 -1.19 -43.31
C GLU A 386 -19.86 -2.05 -44.18
N ASN A 387 -20.45 -2.84 -45.09
CA ASN A 387 -19.72 -3.70 -46.04
C ASN A 387 -18.69 -4.66 -45.42
N GLY A 388 -18.89 -5.06 -44.15
CA GLY A 388 -17.97 -5.98 -43.46
C GLY A 388 -16.75 -5.30 -42.81
N GLU A 389 -16.64 -3.97 -42.87
CA GLU A 389 -15.57 -3.20 -42.21
C GLU A 389 -16.15 -2.33 -41.09
N ASN A 390 -15.61 -2.49 -39.87
CA ASN A 390 -15.97 -1.65 -38.73
C ASN A 390 -15.17 -0.34 -38.74
N SER A 391 -15.87 0.77 -38.94
CA SER A 391 -15.26 2.10 -38.89
C SER A 391 -15.55 2.81 -37.57
N ALA A 392 -14.50 3.23 -36.87
CA ALA A 392 -14.60 4.00 -35.63
C ALA A 392 -15.26 5.38 -35.87
N LEU A 393 -16.32 5.67 -35.11
CA LEU A 393 -17.09 6.91 -35.22
C LEU A 393 -16.79 7.88 -34.09
N THR A 394 -16.99 7.46 -32.83
CA THR A 394 -16.79 8.31 -31.65
C THR A 394 -16.60 7.48 -30.37
N TRP A 395 -16.27 8.15 -29.27
CA TRP A 395 -16.29 7.58 -27.92
C TRP A 395 -17.60 7.95 -27.21
N LYS A 396 -18.40 6.95 -26.84
CA LYS A 396 -19.57 7.14 -25.99
C LYS A 396 -19.15 7.12 -24.53
N THR A 397 -19.44 8.18 -23.79
CA THR A 397 -19.27 8.23 -22.33
C THR A 397 -20.30 7.32 -21.68
N GLY A 398 -19.84 6.36 -20.89
CA GLY A 398 -20.66 5.53 -20.01
C GLY A 398 -20.79 6.15 -18.63
N GLU A 399 -21.27 5.35 -17.68
CA GLU A 399 -21.49 5.79 -16.31
C GLU A 399 -20.16 6.16 -15.60
N PRO A 400 -20.21 7.12 -14.66
CA PRO A 400 -19.14 7.35 -13.70
C PRO A 400 -18.83 6.09 -12.89
N LEU A 401 -17.58 5.95 -12.47
CA LEU A 401 -17.16 4.94 -11.52
C LEU A 401 -16.95 5.64 -10.17
N GLU A 402 -17.55 5.11 -9.11
CA GLU A 402 -17.39 5.63 -7.75
C GLU A 402 -15.94 5.52 -7.30
N THR A 403 -15.40 6.62 -6.78
CA THR A 403 -14.00 6.72 -6.33
C THR A 403 -13.89 7.50 -5.03
N GLU A 404 -12.92 7.09 -4.22
CA GLU A 404 -12.41 7.88 -3.09
C GLU A 404 -11.58 9.07 -3.61
N ASP A 405 -11.23 10.03 -2.74
CA ASP A 405 -10.40 11.19 -3.12
C ASP A 405 -9.03 10.79 -3.67
N THR A 406 -8.48 9.71 -3.12
CA THR A 406 -7.28 9.03 -3.64
C THR A 406 -7.64 7.58 -3.93
N TYR A 407 -7.32 7.10 -5.12
CA TYR A 407 -7.63 5.72 -5.53
C TYR A 407 -6.53 5.16 -6.44
N ALA A 408 -6.43 3.83 -6.54
CA ALA A 408 -5.42 3.16 -7.33
C ALA A 408 -6.01 2.41 -8.53
N LEU A 409 -5.41 2.60 -9.70
CA LEU A 409 -5.79 1.92 -10.94
C LEU A 409 -4.76 0.85 -11.31
N CYS A 410 -5.26 -0.32 -11.71
CA CYS A 410 -4.44 -1.46 -12.10
C CYS A 410 -3.59 -1.14 -13.32
N ARG A 411 -2.27 -1.39 -13.19
CA ARG A 411 -1.30 -1.27 -14.27
C ARG A 411 -0.85 -2.62 -14.83
N CYS A 412 -0.90 -3.67 -14.00
CA CYS A 412 -0.38 -5.00 -14.33
C CYS A 412 -1.29 -5.84 -15.23
N GLY A 413 -2.57 -5.49 -15.39
CA GLY A 413 -3.52 -6.29 -16.15
C GLY A 413 -4.08 -7.53 -15.43
N HIS A 414 -3.76 -7.75 -14.15
CA HIS A 414 -4.14 -8.97 -13.42
C HIS A 414 -5.06 -8.77 -12.20
N SER A 415 -5.38 -7.53 -11.80
CA SER A 415 -6.29 -7.29 -10.67
C SER A 415 -7.67 -7.95 -10.86
N GLY A 416 -8.21 -8.63 -9.86
CA GLY A 416 -9.61 -9.09 -9.85
C GLY A 416 -10.63 -7.95 -9.74
N SER A 417 -10.19 -6.73 -9.35
CA SER A 417 -11.03 -5.55 -9.15
C SER A 417 -10.92 -4.48 -10.26
N LYS A 418 -10.44 -4.87 -11.46
CA LYS A 418 -10.24 -3.93 -12.58
C LYS A 418 -11.46 -3.03 -12.80
N PRO A 419 -11.25 -1.72 -13.06
CA PRO A 419 -9.98 -1.07 -13.38
C PRO A 419 -9.13 -0.72 -12.16
N PHE A 420 -9.60 -1.00 -10.94
CA PHE A 420 -8.88 -0.70 -9.70
C PHE A 420 -7.76 -1.70 -9.44
N CYS A 421 -6.84 -1.32 -8.57
CA CYS A 421 -5.77 -2.20 -8.08
C CYS A 421 -6.16 -2.82 -6.73
N ASP A 422 -5.94 -4.12 -6.60
CA ASP A 422 -6.14 -4.94 -5.39
C ASP A 422 -4.84 -5.49 -4.80
N GLY A 423 -3.68 -5.06 -5.33
CA GLY A 423 -2.37 -5.52 -4.88
C GLY A 423 -1.83 -6.75 -5.62
N THR A 424 -2.58 -7.39 -6.53
CA THR A 424 -2.12 -8.61 -7.24
C THR A 424 -0.76 -8.44 -7.94
N HIS A 425 -0.43 -7.22 -8.40
CA HIS A 425 0.85 -6.91 -9.05
C HIS A 425 2.08 -7.36 -8.25
N ALA A 426 2.02 -7.29 -6.93
CA ALA A 426 3.12 -7.63 -6.05
C ALA A 426 3.32 -9.15 -5.95
N VAL A 427 2.22 -9.90 -5.89
CA VAL A 427 2.22 -11.37 -5.81
C VAL A 427 2.74 -11.99 -7.11
N ILE A 428 2.38 -11.43 -8.26
CA ILE A 428 2.79 -11.94 -9.57
C ILE A 428 4.16 -11.42 -10.03
N GLY A 429 4.82 -10.55 -9.24
CA GLY A 429 6.08 -9.92 -9.61
C GLY A 429 5.99 -9.09 -10.89
N PHE A 430 4.98 -8.22 -11.00
CA PHE A 430 4.77 -7.39 -12.19
C PHE A 430 5.98 -6.50 -12.48
N ASP A 431 6.57 -6.64 -13.67
CA ASP A 431 7.59 -5.71 -14.17
C ASP A 431 6.91 -4.47 -14.79
N GLY A 432 6.92 -3.40 -14.01
CA GLY A 432 6.38 -2.10 -14.38
C GLY A 432 7.45 -1.13 -14.89
N THR A 433 8.62 -1.60 -15.31
CA THR A 433 9.71 -0.74 -15.80
C THR A 433 9.21 0.20 -16.90
N GLU A 434 9.42 1.50 -16.68
CA GLU A 434 9.02 2.54 -17.62
C GLU A 434 10.05 2.67 -18.75
N SER A 435 9.59 2.66 -19.99
CA SER A 435 10.38 2.69 -21.22
C SER A 435 9.98 3.83 -22.17
N ALA A 436 9.01 4.65 -21.79
CA ALA A 436 8.50 5.72 -22.64
C ALA A 436 9.56 6.75 -23.04
N ASP A 437 9.55 7.17 -24.31
CA ASP A 437 10.34 8.31 -24.76
C ASP A 437 9.76 9.60 -24.19
N VAL A 438 10.55 10.26 -23.35
CA VAL A 438 10.15 11.46 -22.59
C VAL A 438 10.52 12.75 -23.29
N ARG A 439 11.04 12.69 -24.53
CA ARG A 439 11.26 13.89 -25.33
C ARG A 439 9.93 14.60 -25.62
N PRO A 440 9.90 15.94 -25.66
CA PRO A 440 8.69 16.70 -25.96
C PRO A 440 8.03 16.27 -27.27
N TYR A 441 6.70 16.27 -27.32
CA TYR A 441 5.92 15.92 -28.53
C TYR A 441 6.41 16.65 -29.78
N LYS A 442 6.72 17.94 -29.64
CA LYS A 442 7.17 18.79 -30.74
C LYS A 442 8.49 18.34 -31.36
N GLU A 443 9.32 17.60 -30.62
CA GLU A 443 10.58 17.04 -31.11
C GLU A 443 10.37 15.69 -31.82
N LEU A 444 9.37 14.92 -31.38
CA LEU A 444 9.04 13.60 -31.93
C LEU A 444 8.08 13.68 -33.14
N GLN A 445 7.38 14.80 -33.31
CA GLN A 445 6.31 14.90 -34.29
C GLN A 445 6.81 14.85 -35.74
N HIS A 446 6.10 14.10 -36.56
CA HIS A 446 6.12 14.19 -38.00
C HIS A 446 5.01 15.12 -38.47
N VAL A 447 5.35 16.09 -39.31
CA VAL A 447 4.42 17.11 -39.80
C VAL A 447 4.05 16.82 -41.25
N HIS A 448 2.75 16.71 -41.51
CA HIS A 448 2.16 16.47 -42.83
C HIS A 448 1.20 17.61 -43.16
N ASP A 449 1.49 18.37 -44.22
CA ASP A 449 0.72 19.56 -44.56
C ASP A 449 -0.42 19.27 -45.53
N GLY A 450 -1.50 20.01 -45.34
CA GLY A 450 -2.58 20.20 -46.30
C GLY A 450 -2.85 21.70 -46.52
N VAL A 451 -3.94 22.02 -47.20
CA VAL A 451 -4.38 23.40 -47.40
C VAL A 451 -5.19 23.86 -46.18
N GLY A 452 -4.67 24.84 -45.44
CA GLY A 452 -5.35 25.39 -44.25
C GLY A 452 -5.32 24.47 -43.02
N ILE A 453 -4.48 23.43 -43.04
CA ILE A 453 -4.26 22.50 -41.93
C ILE A 453 -2.86 21.90 -42.04
N SER A 454 -2.23 21.64 -40.90
CA SER A 454 -0.96 20.94 -40.77
C SER A 454 -1.12 19.87 -39.71
N ALA A 455 -1.19 18.60 -40.13
CA ALA A 455 -1.35 17.46 -39.23
C ALA A 455 0.00 17.10 -38.60
N GLN A 456 0.00 16.91 -37.28
CA GLN A 456 1.15 16.58 -36.46
C GLN A 456 0.95 15.17 -35.91
N ARG A 457 1.96 14.31 -36.04
CA ARG A 457 1.85 12.90 -35.63
C ARG A 457 3.08 12.43 -34.86
N VAL A 458 2.87 11.85 -33.68
CA VAL A 458 3.87 11.02 -32.97
C VAL A 458 3.34 9.59 -32.96
N GLY A 459 4.04 8.70 -33.69
CA GLY A 459 3.57 7.34 -33.94
C GLY A 459 3.57 6.46 -32.69
N GLU A 460 4.54 6.69 -31.82
CA GLU A 460 4.84 5.99 -30.58
C GLU A 460 3.70 6.12 -29.54
N LEU A 461 2.85 7.14 -29.69
CA LEU A 461 1.67 7.34 -28.85
C LEU A 461 0.43 6.62 -29.39
N CYS A 462 0.49 5.98 -30.56
CA CYS A 462 -0.70 5.41 -31.19
C CYS A 462 -1.18 4.16 -30.44
N ILE A 463 -2.42 4.18 -29.93
CA ILE A 463 -3.06 2.98 -29.34
C ILE A 463 -3.87 2.15 -30.35
N HIS A 464 -3.69 2.44 -31.64
CA HIS A 464 -4.37 1.77 -32.75
C HIS A 464 -5.91 1.88 -32.77
N ALA A 465 -6.50 2.90 -32.12
CA ALA A 465 -7.96 3.13 -32.06
C ALA A 465 -8.66 3.39 -33.41
N ALA A 466 -7.92 3.43 -34.52
CA ALA A 466 -8.40 3.47 -35.91
C ALA A 466 -9.22 4.71 -36.39
N PHE A 467 -9.44 5.73 -35.56
CA PHE A 467 -10.11 6.98 -35.98
C PHE A 467 -9.43 7.68 -37.17
N CYS A 468 -8.11 7.55 -37.32
CA CYS A 468 -7.35 8.17 -38.40
C CYS A 468 -7.47 7.46 -39.76
N ILE A 469 -7.96 6.21 -39.79
CA ILE A 469 -8.20 5.45 -41.02
C ILE A 469 -9.61 5.81 -41.55
N GLY A 470 -10.61 5.75 -40.67
CA GLY A 470 -12.01 6.11 -40.94
C GLY A 470 -12.67 5.36 -42.11
N ARG A 471 -13.88 5.78 -42.50
CA ARG A 471 -14.75 5.07 -43.48
C ARG A 471 -14.32 5.16 -44.95
N THR A 472 -13.58 6.21 -45.31
CA THR A 472 -13.33 6.57 -46.72
C THR A 472 -11.90 6.25 -47.13
N ARG A 473 -10.94 6.94 -46.50
CA ARG A 473 -9.51 6.74 -46.67
C ARG A 473 -8.76 7.35 -45.47
N PRO A 474 -7.51 6.95 -45.19
CA PRO A 474 -6.73 7.48 -44.08
C PRO A 474 -6.49 8.99 -44.18
N ILE A 475 -6.33 9.66 -43.03
CA ILE A 475 -6.01 11.11 -42.96
C ILE A 475 -4.86 11.47 -43.89
N ALA A 476 -3.79 10.66 -43.92
CA ALA A 476 -2.63 10.89 -44.78
C ALA A 476 -3.00 11.04 -46.27
N ALA A 477 -3.99 10.29 -46.76
CA ALA A 477 -4.48 10.40 -48.12
C ALA A 477 -5.45 11.57 -48.30
N MET A 478 -6.13 12.02 -47.24
CA MET A 478 -7.08 13.14 -47.28
C MET A 478 -6.38 14.51 -47.30
N LEU A 479 -5.16 14.63 -46.76
CA LEU A 479 -4.48 15.92 -46.58
C LEU A 479 -4.33 16.71 -47.88
N ALA A 480 -4.10 16.04 -49.01
CA ALA A 480 -3.99 16.69 -50.33
C ALA A 480 -5.27 17.43 -50.75
N ASP A 481 -6.43 16.99 -50.26
CA ASP A 481 -7.75 17.50 -50.67
C ASP A 481 -8.39 18.42 -49.63
N THR A 482 -7.63 18.81 -48.60
CA THR A 482 -8.10 19.70 -47.52
C THR A 482 -8.33 21.14 -47.96
N GLY A 483 -8.19 21.46 -49.25
CA GLY A 483 -8.73 22.69 -49.82
C GLY A 483 -10.26 22.74 -49.69
N ASP A 484 -10.91 21.58 -49.83
CA ASP A 484 -12.33 21.39 -49.52
C ASP A 484 -12.55 21.48 -47.99
N SER A 485 -13.47 22.35 -47.58
CA SER A 485 -13.79 22.56 -46.16
C SER A 485 -14.36 21.31 -45.50
N ASP A 486 -15.14 20.50 -46.22
CA ASP A 486 -15.77 19.31 -45.65
C ASP A 486 -14.72 18.22 -45.39
N VAL A 487 -13.77 18.06 -46.30
CA VAL A 487 -12.61 17.17 -46.11
C VAL A 487 -11.78 17.65 -44.93
N ARG A 488 -11.50 18.95 -44.85
CA ARG A 488 -10.70 19.55 -43.76
C ARG A 488 -11.38 19.39 -42.40
N SER A 489 -12.67 19.67 -42.28
CA SER A 489 -13.46 19.47 -41.06
C SER A 489 -13.54 17.99 -40.68
N ASN A 490 -13.63 17.07 -41.65
CA ASN A 490 -13.58 15.63 -41.38
C ASN A 490 -12.22 15.19 -40.80
N VAL A 491 -11.11 15.70 -41.36
CA VAL A 491 -9.76 15.44 -40.82
C VAL A 491 -9.66 15.95 -39.37
N MET A 492 -10.08 17.18 -39.11
CA MET A 492 -10.06 17.77 -37.75
C MET A 492 -10.85 16.90 -36.75
N GLY A 493 -12.09 16.53 -37.09
CA GLY A 493 -12.92 15.70 -36.21
C GLY A 493 -12.34 14.31 -35.94
N ARG A 494 -11.71 13.68 -36.94
CA ARG A 494 -11.00 12.39 -36.74
C ARG A 494 -9.78 12.52 -35.82
N ILE A 495 -9.04 13.63 -35.94
CA ILE A 495 -7.90 13.91 -35.06
C ILE A 495 -8.37 14.14 -33.63
N ASP A 496 -9.47 14.87 -33.44
CA ASP A 496 -10.05 15.15 -32.11
C ASP A 496 -10.49 13.87 -31.37
N HIS A 497 -10.89 12.83 -32.11
CA HIS A 497 -11.23 11.51 -31.54
C HIS A 497 -10.03 10.62 -31.20
N CYS A 498 -8.80 10.99 -31.61
CA CYS A 498 -7.59 10.23 -31.27
C CYS A 498 -7.30 10.35 -29.76
N PRO A 499 -7.48 9.29 -28.94
CA PRO A 499 -7.45 9.45 -27.48
C PRO A 499 -6.07 9.79 -26.93
N SER A 500 -5.01 9.20 -27.50
CA SER A 500 -3.65 9.43 -27.03
C SER A 500 -3.06 10.78 -27.44
N GLY A 501 -3.72 11.50 -28.35
CA GLY A 501 -3.12 12.67 -29.00
C GLY A 501 -1.93 12.31 -29.90
N SER A 502 -1.84 11.05 -30.35
CA SER A 502 -0.86 10.65 -31.39
C SER A 502 -0.99 11.55 -32.61
N TYR A 503 -2.22 11.90 -32.99
CA TYR A 503 -2.50 12.98 -33.92
C TYR A 503 -2.95 14.25 -33.20
N SER A 504 -2.47 15.39 -33.71
CA SER A 504 -2.96 16.74 -33.44
C SER A 504 -2.84 17.58 -34.72
N TYR A 505 -3.29 18.83 -34.73
CA TYR A 505 -3.17 19.69 -35.92
C TYR A 505 -2.93 21.16 -35.56
N ALA A 506 -2.44 21.92 -36.53
CA ALA A 506 -2.41 23.38 -36.52
C ALA A 506 -3.04 23.92 -37.81
N LEU A 507 -3.42 25.20 -37.86
CA LEU A 507 -3.97 25.81 -39.09
C LEU A 507 -2.89 26.09 -40.16
N ARG A 508 -1.62 26.05 -39.76
CA ARG A 508 -0.45 26.24 -40.64
C ARG A 508 0.76 25.53 -40.05
N ARG A 509 1.74 25.16 -40.89
CA ARG A 509 3.00 24.58 -40.44
C ARG A 509 3.67 25.48 -39.41
N GLY A 510 4.07 24.89 -38.28
CA GLY A 510 4.73 25.60 -37.18
C GLY A 510 3.82 26.53 -36.38
N GLY A 511 2.51 26.56 -36.65
CA GLY A 511 1.54 27.23 -35.80
C GLY A 511 1.27 26.46 -34.50
N ASP A 512 0.49 27.07 -33.61
CA ASP A 512 0.10 26.46 -32.34
C ASP A 512 -0.76 25.21 -32.58
N THR A 513 -0.48 24.17 -31.80
CA THR A 513 -1.25 22.94 -31.82
C THR A 513 -2.65 23.21 -31.27
N ILE A 514 -3.65 22.77 -32.02
CA ILE A 514 -5.06 22.83 -31.69
C ILE A 514 -5.49 21.44 -31.22
N GLU A 515 -6.15 21.42 -30.07
CA GLU A 515 -6.76 20.23 -29.49
C GLU A 515 -8.14 20.59 -28.93
N PRO A 516 -9.08 19.63 -28.84
CA PRO A 516 -10.37 19.83 -28.22
C PRO A 516 -10.22 20.24 -26.75
N ASP A 517 -11.11 21.10 -26.26
CA ASP A 517 -11.19 21.39 -24.83
C ASP A 517 -11.75 20.17 -24.09
N LEU A 518 -10.94 19.58 -23.21
CA LEU A 518 -11.29 18.36 -22.49
C LEU A 518 -11.22 18.60 -20.98
N PRO A 519 -12.24 18.19 -20.21
CA PRO A 519 -12.23 18.34 -18.77
C PRO A 519 -11.19 17.40 -18.13
N GLN A 520 -10.77 17.74 -16.92
CA GLN A 520 -9.95 16.85 -16.10
C GLN A 520 -10.74 15.58 -15.76
N ALA A 521 -10.24 14.44 -16.22
CA ALA A 521 -10.83 13.12 -15.97
C ALA A 521 -9.91 12.00 -16.44
N ILE A 522 -10.16 10.81 -15.92
CA ILE A 522 -9.65 9.53 -16.43
C ILE A 522 -10.83 8.74 -16.99
N SER A 523 -10.72 8.26 -18.23
CA SER A 523 -11.71 7.37 -18.83
C SER A 523 -11.11 6.00 -19.10
N VAL A 524 -11.71 4.95 -18.56
CA VAL A 524 -11.36 3.55 -18.89
C VAL A 524 -11.92 3.24 -20.27
N LEU A 525 -11.03 3.03 -21.23
CA LEU A 525 -11.44 2.76 -22.60
C LEU A 525 -11.79 1.28 -22.79
N GLU A 526 -12.89 1.07 -23.50
CA GLU A 526 -13.35 -0.22 -23.99
C GLU A 526 -13.66 -0.07 -25.48
N GLU A 527 -13.19 -1.03 -26.26
CA GLU A 527 -13.35 -1.06 -27.71
C GLU A 527 -14.45 -2.06 -28.12
N GLU A 528 -14.50 -2.43 -29.39
CA GLU A 528 -15.49 -3.38 -29.87
C GLU A 528 -15.35 -4.74 -29.16
N ASP A 529 -16.44 -5.49 -29.08
CA ASP A 529 -16.47 -6.84 -28.53
C ASP A 529 -15.97 -6.95 -27.07
N GLY A 530 -16.06 -5.85 -26.31
CA GLY A 530 -15.65 -5.77 -24.91
C GLY A 530 -14.13 -5.74 -24.71
N LEU A 531 -13.36 -5.48 -25.77
CA LEU A 531 -11.90 -5.39 -25.69
C LEU A 531 -11.48 -4.24 -24.77
N ALA A 532 -10.85 -4.58 -23.66
CA ALA A 532 -10.31 -3.62 -22.71
C ALA A 532 -9.11 -2.89 -23.32
N SER A 533 -9.08 -1.56 -23.23
CA SER A 533 -8.05 -0.71 -23.84
C SER A 533 -7.25 0.06 -22.79
N SER A 534 -6.85 1.30 -23.07
CA SER A 534 -6.01 2.11 -22.18
C SER A 534 -6.80 2.94 -21.15
N LEU A 535 -6.09 3.59 -20.22
CA LEU A 535 -6.63 4.67 -19.40
C LEU A 535 -6.44 5.99 -20.15
N TRP A 536 -7.53 6.65 -20.54
CA TRP A 536 -7.51 7.93 -21.23
C TRP A 536 -7.51 9.08 -20.23
N VAL A 537 -6.36 9.72 -20.06
CA VAL A 537 -6.15 10.86 -19.16
C VAL A 537 -6.36 12.14 -19.95
N THR A 538 -7.22 13.04 -19.44
CA THR A 538 -7.65 14.26 -20.15
C THR A 538 -7.60 15.49 -19.26
N GLY A 539 -7.53 16.69 -19.85
CA GLY A 539 -7.58 17.97 -19.13
C GLY A 539 -6.28 18.37 -18.44
N ARG A 540 -5.12 17.98 -18.99
CA ARG A 540 -3.80 18.36 -18.44
C ARG A 540 -3.55 17.84 -17.02
N VAL A 541 -4.16 16.71 -16.64
CA VAL A 541 -3.83 16.01 -15.38
C VAL A 541 -2.36 15.57 -15.45
N PRO A 542 -1.49 16.05 -14.54
CA PRO A 542 -0.07 15.66 -14.52
C PRO A 542 0.11 14.18 -14.20
N VAL A 543 1.10 13.56 -14.82
CA VAL A 543 1.52 12.18 -14.52
C VAL A 543 2.99 12.20 -14.10
N LEU A 544 3.26 11.72 -12.88
CA LEU A 544 4.60 11.56 -12.34
C LEU A 544 5.04 10.10 -12.50
N ARG A 545 6.22 9.92 -13.08
CA ARG A 545 6.87 8.62 -13.26
C ARG A 545 7.36 8.06 -11.93
N ALA A 546 7.74 6.79 -11.91
CA ALA A 546 8.25 6.13 -10.70
C ALA A 546 9.62 6.68 -10.25
N ASP A 547 10.36 7.33 -11.15
CA ASP A 547 11.58 8.07 -10.82
C ASP A 547 11.33 9.50 -10.27
N GLY A 548 10.06 9.92 -10.20
CA GLY A 548 9.61 11.23 -9.73
C GLY A 548 9.67 12.36 -10.73
N ARG A 549 10.09 12.08 -11.96
CA ARG A 549 10.05 13.09 -13.04
C ARG A 549 8.67 13.13 -13.67
N PRO A 550 8.18 14.32 -14.08
CA PRO A 550 6.91 14.42 -14.77
C PRO A 550 7.03 13.91 -16.23
N LEU A 551 5.96 13.30 -16.73
CA LEU A 551 5.71 13.27 -18.17
C LEU A 551 5.31 14.67 -18.67
N GLU A 552 5.49 14.92 -19.97
CA GLU A 552 4.98 16.14 -20.59
C GLU A 552 3.48 16.30 -20.28
N ILE A 553 3.10 17.45 -19.72
CA ILE A 553 1.69 17.73 -19.39
C ILE A 553 0.96 18.06 -20.70
N ARG A 554 0.03 17.18 -21.09
CA ARG A 554 -0.71 17.26 -22.35
C ARG A 554 -2.21 17.37 -22.11
N ASN A 555 -2.95 17.90 -23.09
CA ASN A 555 -4.41 17.93 -23.03
C ASN A 555 -5.01 16.53 -22.91
N ARG A 556 -4.40 15.54 -23.60
CA ARG A 556 -4.74 14.13 -23.48
C ARG A 556 -3.54 13.20 -23.67
N MET A 557 -3.59 12.04 -23.02
CA MET A 557 -2.66 10.93 -23.18
C MET A 557 -3.31 9.61 -22.76
N THR A 558 -2.70 8.48 -23.09
CA THR A 558 -3.20 7.14 -22.74
C THR A 558 -2.17 6.35 -21.98
N LEU A 559 -2.54 5.85 -20.79
CA LEU A 559 -1.69 5.01 -19.96
C LEU A 559 -2.02 3.53 -20.17
N CYS A 560 -0.98 2.68 -20.16
CA CYS A 560 -1.12 1.23 -20.27
C CYS A 560 -1.73 0.65 -18.99
N ARG A 561 -2.75 -0.21 -19.12
CA ARG A 561 -3.34 -0.95 -17.99
C ARG A 561 -3.39 -2.46 -18.18
N CYS A 562 -2.88 -2.95 -19.31
CA CYS A 562 -2.78 -4.37 -19.61
C CYS A 562 -1.47 -5.00 -19.14
N GLY A 563 -0.49 -4.21 -18.68
CA GLY A 563 0.82 -4.70 -18.26
C GLY A 563 1.82 -4.98 -19.39
N HIS A 564 1.40 -5.06 -20.64
CA HIS A 564 2.25 -5.56 -21.75
C HIS A 564 2.81 -4.49 -22.70
N SER A 565 2.50 -3.20 -22.52
CA SER A 565 3.04 -2.16 -23.41
C SER A 565 4.57 -2.15 -23.42
N GLY A 566 5.18 -2.00 -24.59
CA GLY A 566 6.60 -1.72 -24.76
C GLY A 566 6.96 -0.25 -24.52
N ASN A 567 5.96 0.61 -24.31
CA ASN A 567 6.10 2.06 -24.13
C ASN A 567 5.62 2.54 -22.73
N LYS A 568 5.73 1.70 -21.69
CA LYS A 568 5.23 2.01 -20.34
C LYS A 568 5.80 3.34 -19.81
N PRO A 569 5.02 4.13 -19.06
CA PRO A 569 3.64 3.88 -18.63
C PRO A 569 2.60 4.21 -19.72
N LEU A 570 3.00 4.69 -20.89
CA LEU A 570 2.09 4.99 -21.99
C LEU A 570 1.59 3.69 -22.62
N CYS A 571 0.44 3.76 -23.29
CA CYS A 571 -0.08 2.67 -24.09
C CYS A 571 0.36 2.82 -25.55
N ASP A 572 0.78 1.71 -26.15
CA ASP A 572 1.19 1.55 -27.55
C ASP A 572 0.23 0.66 -28.35
N GLY A 573 -0.90 0.25 -27.76
CA GLY A 573 -1.90 -0.58 -28.42
C GLY A 573 -1.70 -2.09 -28.31
N THR A 574 -0.65 -2.58 -27.62
CA THR A 574 -0.40 -4.03 -27.42
C THR A 574 -1.61 -4.75 -26.80
N HIS A 575 -2.48 -4.05 -26.07
CA HIS A 575 -3.72 -4.62 -25.53
C HIS A 575 -4.61 -5.28 -26.59
N ARG A 576 -4.58 -4.82 -27.85
CA ARG A 576 -5.33 -5.44 -28.96
C ARG A 576 -4.71 -6.76 -29.39
N GLU A 577 -3.38 -6.79 -29.50
CA GLU A 577 -2.64 -7.95 -29.97
C GLU A 577 -2.79 -9.14 -29.02
N ILE A 578 -2.84 -8.85 -27.73
CA ILE A 578 -3.02 -9.87 -26.68
C ILE A 578 -4.49 -10.16 -26.35
N GLY A 579 -5.44 -9.46 -26.97
CA GLY A 579 -6.87 -9.62 -26.67
C GLY A 579 -7.20 -9.33 -25.20
N PHE A 580 -6.75 -8.19 -24.68
CA PHE A 580 -6.95 -7.85 -23.26
C PHE A 580 -8.43 -7.63 -22.94
N HIS A 581 -8.95 -8.33 -21.91
CA HIS A 581 -10.29 -8.16 -21.37
C HIS A 581 -10.24 -8.01 -19.84
N GLU A 582 -11.23 -7.33 -19.26
CA GLU A 582 -11.33 -7.18 -17.80
C GLU A 582 -11.91 -8.42 -17.10
N GLU A 583 -12.69 -9.24 -17.82
CA GLU A 583 -13.26 -10.51 -17.35
C GLU A 583 -12.81 -11.67 -18.25
N PRO A 584 -12.59 -12.89 -17.73
CA PRO A 584 -12.78 -14.09 -18.53
C PRO A 584 -14.30 -14.30 -18.71
N PRO A 585 -14.81 -14.50 -19.93
CA PRO A 585 -16.24 -14.76 -20.13
C PRO A 585 -16.65 -16.07 -19.44
N GLY A 586 -17.43 -15.96 -18.35
CA GLY A 586 -18.26 -17.04 -17.81
C GLY A 586 -17.56 -18.08 -16.93
N GLN A 587 -17.51 -17.84 -15.62
CA GLN A 587 -17.77 -18.90 -14.63
C GLN A 587 -18.65 -18.34 -13.51
N PRO A 588 -19.85 -18.91 -13.26
CA PRO A 588 -20.59 -18.62 -12.05
C PRO A 588 -19.85 -19.22 -10.85
N VAL A 589 -19.66 -18.42 -9.81
CA VAL A 589 -19.20 -18.89 -8.51
C VAL A 589 -20.32 -19.75 -7.91
N HIS A 590 -20.19 -21.07 -8.00
CA HIS A 590 -20.93 -21.99 -7.13
C HIS A 590 -20.07 -22.33 -5.92
N PRO A 591 -20.61 -22.25 -4.68
CA PRO A 591 -19.93 -22.71 -3.49
C PRO A 591 -20.08 -24.22 -3.37
N GLY A 592 -18.96 -24.96 -3.28
CA GLY A 592 -18.93 -26.36 -2.88
C GLY A 592 -18.15 -27.30 -3.81
N GLU A 593 -17.23 -28.05 -3.17
CA GLU A 593 -16.68 -29.36 -3.57
C GLU A 593 -15.68 -29.45 -4.74
N ALA A 594 -14.42 -29.73 -4.40
CA ALA A 594 -13.66 -30.93 -4.82
C ALA A 594 -12.23 -30.84 -4.21
N ASP A 595 -11.94 -31.57 -3.13
CA ASP A 595 -11.43 -32.96 -3.09
C ASP A 595 -10.04 -33.20 -3.70
N GLY A 596 -9.26 -33.98 -2.95
CA GLY A 596 -7.83 -34.20 -3.09
C GLY A 596 -7.35 -34.79 -4.41
N ALA A 597 -6.09 -34.49 -4.73
CA ALA A 597 -5.26 -35.31 -5.61
C ALA A 597 -3.79 -35.27 -5.15
N SER A 598 -3.41 -36.34 -4.45
CA SER A 598 -2.11 -37.02 -4.38
C SER A 598 -0.84 -36.27 -4.84
N ALA A 599 0.05 -36.05 -3.87
CA ALA A 599 1.49 -35.91 -4.10
C ALA A 599 2.07 -37.20 -4.72
N GLY A 600 2.86 -37.03 -5.78
CA GLY A 600 3.65 -38.07 -6.40
C GLY A 600 5.08 -37.58 -6.62
N ARG A 601 5.96 -38.05 -5.72
CA ARG A 601 7.44 -38.01 -5.71
C ARG A 601 8.13 -36.72 -5.27
#